data_AF-A0A432UY93-F1
#
_entry.id   AF-A0A432UY93-F1
#
_cell.length_a   1.000
_cell.length_b   1.000
_cell.length_c   1.000
_cell.angle_alpha   90.00
_cell.angle_beta   90.00
_cell.angle_gamma   90.00
#
_symmetry.space_group_name_H-M   'P 1'
#
loop_
_entity.id
_entity.type
_entity.pdbx_description
1 polymer ?
#
loop_
_entity_poly.entity_id
_entity_poly.type
_entity_poly.pdbx_seq_one_letter_code
_entity_poly.pdbx_strand_id
1 'polypeptide(L)'
;GMQKPVRALQQKGIEYIELRSVDVNAFEPLGVSEDQMCFLEAMIVCSLLHPSPPISAEESQMIDENLGLVAHCGRDPQLKLSTPEGGIKLRDWACQYLDDMEQICHWLDESHATNAYTHSWQRQQDKISNPELIPSTRMIDMMAENKESFFDFAIRKSRKVADHFTDRPLDSDAQAQRKQQVIESREKASQIENADEPSFDQFLEDYFSQ
;
A
#
# COMPACT_ATOMS: atom_id res chain seq x y z
N GLY A 1 13.71 -21.93 -4.73
CA GLY A 1 13.85 -20.46 -4.79
C GLY A 1 14.56 -19.96 -3.56
N MET A 2 15.84 -20.30 -3.38
CA MET A 2 16.63 -19.93 -2.21
C MET A 2 17.76 -18.96 -2.56
N GLN A 3 17.58 -18.21 -3.65
CA GLN A 3 18.48 -17.15 -4.06
C GLN A 3 18.22 -15.91 -3.20
N LYS A 4 19.26 -15.33 -2.60
CA LYS A 4 19.16 -14.05 -1.88
C LYS A 4 18.52 -12.98 -2.78
N PRO A 5 17.55 -12.18 -2.30
CA PRO A 5 16.94 -11.11 -3.10
C PRO A 5 17.95 -10.16 -3.74
N VAL A 6 19.00 -9.77 -3.01
CA VAL A 6 20.08 -8.91 -3.53
C VAL A 6 20.81 -9.57 -4.72
N ARG A 7 21.02 -10.89 -4.67
CA ARG A 7 21.65 -11.62 -5.76
C ARG A 7 20.73 -11.75 -6.96
N ALA A 8 19.42 -11.93 -6.75
CA ALA A 8 18.44 -11.91 -7.83
C ALA A 8 18.40 -10.53 -8.51
N LEU A 9 18.41 -9.43 -7.74
CA LEU A 9 18.48 -8.07 -8.26
C LEU A 9 19.75 -7.81 -9.08
N GLN A 10 20.90 -8.26 -8.60
CA GLN A 10 22.17 -8.11 -9.34
C GLN A 10 22.17 -8.88 -10.67
N GLN A 11 21.54 -10.06 -10.73
CA GLN A 11 21.58 -10.93 -11.90
C GLN A 11 20.48 -10.62 -12.92
N LYS A 12 19.29 -10.24 -12.46
CA LYS A 12 18.08 -10.13 -13.29
C LYS A 12 17.52 -8.71 -13.35
N GLY A 13 18.08 -7.78 -12.58
CA GLY A 13 17.55 -6.44 -12.43
C GLY A 13 16.29 -6.40 -11.56
N ILE A 14 15.60 -5.26 -11.62
CA ILE A 14 14.33 -5.04 -10.92
C ILE A 14 13.19 -5.54 -11.82
N GLU A 15 12.41 -6.51 -11.32
CA GLU A 15 11.24 -7.05 -12.03
C GLU A 15 9.97 -6.26 -11.71
N TYR A 16 9.80 -5.85 -10.45
CA TYR A 16 8.66 -5.07 -9.96
C TYR A 16 9.04 -4.25 -8.73
N ILE A 17 8.17 -3.33 -8.32
CA ILE A 17 8.28 -2.56 -7.07
C ILE A 17 7.23 -3.02 -6.06
N GLU A 18 7.60 -3.11 -4.78
CA GLU A 18 6.69 -3.41 -3.67
C GLU A 18 6.43 -2.12 -2.86
N LEU A 19 5.20 -1.59 -2.93
CA LEU A 19 4.79 -0.48 -2.09
C LEU A 19 4.34 -0.99 -0.70
N ARG A 20 5.06 -0.58 0.35
CA ARG A 20 4.85 -1.08 1.73
C ARG A 20 4.26 -0.04 2.69
N SER A 21 4.04 1.18 2.23
CA SER A 21 3.62 2.33 3.08
C SER A 21 2.11 2.51 3.19
N VAL A 22 1.31 1.56 2.68
CA VAL A 22 -0.15 1.65 2.66
C VAL A 22 -0.74 0.96 3.89
N ASP A 23 -1.40 1.73 4.75
CA ASP A 23 -2.12 1.19 5.90
C ASP A 23 -3.34 0.36 5.48
N VAL A 24 -3.69 -0.63 6.31
CA VAL A 24 -4.94 -1.38 6.16
C VAL A 24 -6.13 -0.44 6.31
N ASN A 25 -6.96 -0.35 5.28
CA ASN A 25 -8.15 0.48 5.28
C ASN A 25 -9.25 -0.16 6.13
N ALA A 26 -9.43 0.33 7.36
CA ALA A 26 -10.45 -0.11 8.30
C ALA A 26 -11.91 0.15 7.85
N PHE A 27 -12.11 0.82 6.71
CA PHE A 27 -13.42 1.07 6.12
C PHE A 27 -13.77 0.11 4.98
N GLU A 28 -12.81 -0.71 4.54
CA GLU A 28 -12.99 -1.65 3.44
C GLU A 28 -12.85 -3.10 3.93
N PRO A 29 -13.77 -4.02 3.58
CA PRO A 29 -13.68 -5.42 4.01
C PRO A 29 -12.38 -6.12 3.61
N LEU A 30 -11.84 -5.77 2.44
CA LEU A 30 -10.58 -6.33 1.93
C LEU A 30 -9.34 -5.58 2.45
N GLY A 31 -9.51 -4.55 3.29
CA GLY A 31 -8.42 -3.70 3.76
C GLY A 31 -7.88 -2.73 2.71
N VAL A 32 -8.45 -2.72 1.50
CA VAL A 32 -8.13 -1.80 0.40
C VAL A 32 -9.36 -1.65 -0.51
N SER A 33 -9.50 -0.51 -1.15
CA SER A 33 -10.55 -0.22 -2.15
C SER A 33 -9.98 -0.19 -3.56
N GLU A 34 -10.84 -0.39 -4.56
CA GLU A 34 -10.50 -0.21 -5.97
C GLU A 34 -9.95 1.20 -6.23
N ASP A 35 -10.58 2.25 -5.68
CA ASP A 35 -10.06 3.62 -5.82
C ASP A 35 -8.65 3.80 -5.26
N GLN A 36 -8.30 3.13 -4.14
CA GLN A 36 -6.94 3.17 -3.63
C GLN A 36 -5.97 2.51 -4.61
N MET A 37 -6.35 1.38 -5.22
CA MET A 37 -5.51 0.68 -6.19
C MET A 37 -5.31 1.50 -7.46
N CYS A 38 -6.39 2.05 -8.03
CA CYS A 38 -6.31 2.92 -9.22
C CYS A 38 -5.44 4.16 -8.96
N PHE A 39 -5.59 4.80 -7.80
CA PHE A 39 -4.76 5.95 -7.45
C PHE A 39 -3.29 5.58 -7.29
N LEU A 40 -2.98 4.47 -6.62
CA LEU A 40 -1.59 4.00 -6.44
C LEU A 40 -0.94 3.64 -7.78
N GLU A 41 -1.68 3.00 -8.69
CA GLU A 41 -1.19 2.71 -10.04
C GLU A 41 -0.90 3.99 -10.82
N ALA A 42 -1.84 4.94 -10.85
CA ALA A 42 -1.64 6.23 -11.51
C ALA A 42 -0.44 7.00 -10.91
N MET A 43 -0.27 6.94 -9.58
CA MET A 43 0.86 7.55 -8.87
C MET A 43 2.19 6.91 -9.30
N ILE A 44 2.26 5.58 -9.40
CA ILE A 44 3.46 4.87 -9.87
C ILE A 44 3.79 5.27 -11.32
N VAL A 45 2.79 5.33 -12.21
CA VAL A 45 2.98 5.76 -13.60
C VAL A 45 3.45 7.22 -13.66
N CYS A 46 2.89 8.08 -12.81
CA CYS A 46 3.34 9.47 -12.69
C CYS A 46 4.81 9.54 -12.26
N SER A 47 5.20 8.81 -11.22
CA SER A 47 6.59 8.74 -10.77
C SER A 47 7.54 8.17 -11.84
N LEU A 48 7.08 7.25 -12.69
CA LEU A 48 7.87 6.71 -13.80
C LEU A 48 8.15 7.78 -14.88
N LEU A 49 7.19 8.67 -15.14
CA LEU A 49 7.27 9.69 -16.18
C LEU A 49 7.97 10.97 -15.70
N HIS A 50 7.96 11.22 -14.39
CA HIS A 50 8.53 12.44 -13.81
C HIS A 50 10.07 12.37 -13.78
N PRO A 51 10.78 13.52 -13.98
CA PRO A 51 12.22 13.56 -13.79
C PRO A 51 12.63 13.12 -12.37
N SER A 52 13.53 12.14 -12.29
CA SER A 52 14.04 11.59 -11.02
C SER A 52 15.57 11.64 -10.99
N PRO A 53 16.18 12.81 -10.70
CA PRO A 53 17.63 12.91 -10.52
C PRO A 53 18.09 12.03 -9.34
N PRO A 54 19.39 11.65 -9.27
CA PRO A 54 19.92 10.92 -8.13
C PRO A 54 19.73 11.70 -6.83
N ILE A 55 19.24 11.00 -5.80
CA ILE A 55 18.96 11.57 -4.48
C ILE A 55 20.28 11.65 -3.70
N SER A 56 20.62 12.84 -3.20
CA SER A 56 21.76 13.06 -2.30
C SER A 56 21.48 12.55 -0.88
N ALA A 57 22.52 12.46 -0.04
CA ALA A 57 22.34 12.04 1.36
C ALA A 57 21.48 13.04 2.15
N GLU A 58 21.67 14.33 1.88
CA GLU A 58 20.91 15.43 2.48
C GLU A 58 19.43 15.38 2.04
N GLU A 59 19.15 15.12 0.76
CA GLU A 59 17.79 14.94 0.26
C GLU A 59 17.13 13.68 0.84
N SER A 60 17.88 12.58 0.96
CA SER A 60 17.36 11.34 1.56
C SER A 60 16.89 11.59 3.01
N GLN A 61 17.71 12.29 3.80
CA GLN A 61 17.34 12.66 5.17
C GLN A 61 16.10 13.56 5.17
N MET A 62 16.03 14.55 4.26
CA MET A 62 14.88 15.45 4.15
C MET A 62 13.59 14.72 3.78
N ILE A 63 13.66 13.72 2.88
CA ILE A 63 12.53 12.87 2.51
C ILE A 63 12.03 12.08 3.73
N ASP A 64 12.94 11.47 4.50
CA ASP A 64 12.60 10.70 5.71
C ASP A 64 11.95 11.60 6.78
N GLU A 65 12.49 12.81 6.99
CA GLU A 65 11.94 13.81 7.92
C GLU A 65 10.54 14.26 7.49
N ASN A 66 10.34 14.56 6.21
CA ASN A 66 9.03 14.92 5.66
C ASN A 66 8.02 13.78 5.84
N LEU A 67 8.42 12.53 5.56
CA LEU A 67 7.56 11.36 5.74
C LEU A 67 7.12 11.21 7.20
N GLY A 68 8.05 11.30 8.15
CA GLY A 68 7.76 11.26 9.58
C GLY A 68 6.84 12.42 10.03
N LEU A 69 7.08 13.62 9.49
CA LEU A 69 6.28 14.80 9.80
C LEU A 69 4.84 14.67 9.29
N VAL A 70 4.64 14.15 8.07
CA VAL A 70 3.29 13.89 7.54
C VAL A 70 2.60 12.77 8.32
N ALA A 71 3.32 11.72 8.72
CA ALA A 71 2.74 10.64 9.52
C ALA A 71 2.20 11.14 10.88
N HIS A 72 2.88 12.09 11.53
CA HIS A 72 2.47 12.61 12.83
C HIS A 72 1.52 13.81 12.74
N CYS A 73 1.76 14.72 11.78
CA CYS A 73 1.13 16.04 11.72
C CYS A 73 0.41 16.31 10.40
N GLY A 74 0.29 15.34 9.49
CA GLY A 74 -0.23 15.54 8.13
C GLY A 74 -1.65 16.08 8.00
N ARG A 75 -2.43 16.07 9.08
CA ARG A 75 -3.78 16.68 9.13
C ARG A 75 -3.75 18.20 9.37
N ASP A 76 -2.62 18.76 9.81
CA ASP A 76 -2.48 20.20 10.06
C ASP A 76 -2.53 20.99 8.72
N PRO A 77 -3.50 21.90 8.51
CA PRO A 77 -3.58 22.74 7.32
C PRO A 77 -2.36 23.64 7.08
N GLN A 78 -1.60 23.96 8.12
CA GLN A 78 -0.44 24.84 8.06
C GLN A 78 0.89 24.07 7.97
N LEU A 79 0.85 22.74 7.88
CA LEU A 79 2.06 21.92 7.82
C LEU A 79 2.95 22.34 6.64
N LYS A 80 4.22 22.60 6.95
CA LYS A 80 5.26 22.86 5.96
C LYS A 80 6.25 21.71 5.93
N LEU A 81 6.62 21.33 4.71
CA LEU A 81 7.65 20.35 4.39
C LEU A 81 8.88 21.07 3.84
N SER A 82 10.00 20.38 3.85
CA SER A 82 11.26 20.89 3.31
C SER A 82 11.49 20.37 1.89
N THR A 83 11.96 21.23 0.98
CA THR A 83 12.50 20.84 -0.33
C THR A 83 13.89 21.45 -0.53
N PRO A 84 14.67 21.02 -1.53
CA PRO A 84 15.94 21.66 -1.89
C PRO A 84 15.80 23.16 -2.20
N GLU A 85 14.63 23.59 -2.71
CA GLU A 85 14.31 24.98 -3.05
C GLU A 85 13.77 25.79 -1.86
N GLY A 86 13.44 25.12 -0.75
CA GLY A 86 12.95 25.74 0.48
C GLY A 86 11.67 25.10 1.03
N GLY A 87 11.06 25.75 2.03
CA GLY A 87 9.86 25.22 2.66
C GLY A 87 8.60 25.38 1.79
N ILE A 88 7.80 24.33 1.67
CA ILE A 88 6.52 24.31 0.94
C ILE A 88 5.39 23.82 1.84
N LYS A 89 4.16 24.31 1.66
CA LYS A 89 3.01 23.76 2.41
C LYS A 89 2.64 22.39 1.84
N LEU A 90 2.34 21.42 2.72
CA LEU A 90 1.93 20.07 2.30
C LEU A 90 0.78 20.11 1.29
N ARG A 91 -0.24 20.93 1.53
CA ARG A 91 -1.42 21.01 0.65
C ARG A 91 -1.10 21.59 -0.71
N ASP A 92 -0.30 22.65 -0.76
CA ASP A 92 0.10 23.28 -2.01
C ASP A 92 0.93 22.29 -2.84
N TRP A 93 1.83 21.55 -2.20
CA TRP A 93 2.64 20.54 -2.86
C TRP A 93 1.82 19.33 -3.34
N ALA A 94 0.88 18.86 -2.52
CA ALA A 94 -0.02 17.78 -2.89
C ALA A 94 -0.94 18.16 -4.06
N CYS A 95 -1.44 19.40 -4.12
CA CYS A 95 -2.19 19.89 -5.27
C CYS A 95 -1.34 19.86 -6.54
N GLN A 96 -0.11 20.40 -6.50
CA GLN A 96 0.80 20.39 -7.64
C GLN A 96 1.02 18.96 -8.16
N TYR A 97 1.26 18.01 -7.25
CA TYR A 97 1.47 16.62 -7.63
C TYR A 97 0.20 15.96 -8.20
N LEU A 98 -0.99 16.27 -7.66
CA LEU A 98 -2.24 15.76 -8.22
C LEU A 98 -2.54 16.38 -9.60
N ASP A 99 -2.21 17.65 -9.82
CA ASP A 99 -2.40 18.30 -11.11
C ASP A 99 -1.55 17.60 -12.19
N ASP A 100 -0.31 17.21 -11.86
CA ASP A 100 0.56 16.42 -12.76
C ASP A 100 -0.02 15.02 -13.08
N MET A 101 -0.87 14.47 -12.20
CA MET A 101 -1.49 13.15 -12.38
C MET A 101 -2.77 13.17 -13.21
N GLU A 102 -3.44 14.31 -13.39
CA GLU A 102 -4.76 14.39 -14.04
C GLU A 102 -4.76 13.76 -15.43
N GLN A 103 -3.81 14.17 -16.27
CA GLN A 103 -3.70 13.68 -17.64
C GLN A 103 -3.36 12.19 -17.71
N ILE A 104 -2.59 11.68 -16.75
CA ILE A 104 -2.23 10.26 -16.65
C ILE A 104 -3.48 9.43 -16.32
N CYS A 105 -4.31 9.91 -15.39
CA CYS A 105 -5.57 9.25 -15.05
C CYS A 105 -6.50 9.18 -16.26
N HIS A 106 -6.58 10.23 -17.07
CA HIS A 106 -7.34 10.22 -18.32
C HIS A 106 -6.84 9.18 -19.32
N TRP A 107 -5.51 9.05 -19.50
CA TRP A 107 -4.94 8.05 -20.40
C TRP A 107 -5.17 6.62 -19.93
N LEU A 108 -5.09 6.36 -18.62
CA LEU A 108 -5.39 5.05 -18.04
C LEU A 108 -6.87 4.70 -18.21
N ASP A 109 -7.77 5.65 -17.96
CA ASP A 109 -9.20 5.48 -18.20
C ASP A 109 -9.51 5.15 -19.66
N GLU A 110 -8.89 5.84 -20.62
CA GLU A 110 -9.04 5.56 -22.06
C GLU A 110 -8.53 4.15 -22.42
N SER A 111 -7.35 3.76 -21.93
CA SER A 111 -6.74 2.45 -22.18
C SER A 111 -7.58 1.29 -21.62
N HIS A 112 -8.19 1.48 -20.46
CA HIS A 112 -8.98 0.45 -19.76
C HIS A 112 -10.48 0.55 -20.04
N ALA A 113 -10.93 1.52 -20.84
CA ALA A 113 -12.34 1.81 -21.11
C ALA A 113 -13.17 1.95 -19.81
N THR A 114 -12.63 2.72 -18.86
CA THR A 114 -13.21 2.96 -17.53
C THR A 114 -13.17 4.45 -17.17
N ASN A 115 -13.71 4.82 -16.00
CA ASN A 115 -13.54 6.14 -15.38
C ASN A 115 -12.99 6.02 -13.94
N ALA A 116 -12.48 4.86 -13.57
CA ALA A 116 -12.02 4.55 -12.23
C ALA A 116 -10.80 5.39 -11.81
N TYR A 117 -9.89 5.69 -12.75
CA TYR A 117 -8.66 6.44 -12.44
C TYR A 117 -8.98 7.91 -12.17
N THR A 118 -9.71 8.58 -13.06
CA THR A 118 -10.12 9.99 -12.85
C THR A 118 -11.01 10.15 -11.62
N HIS A 119 -11.90 9.20 -11.36
CA HIS A 119 -12.69 9.19 -10.13
C HIS A 119 -11.83 9.03 -8.87
N SER A 120 -10.83 8.12 -8.90
CA SER A 120 -9.91 7.94 -7.77
C SER A 120 -9.05 9.18 -7.50
N TRP A 121 -8.61 9.87 -8.55
CA TRP A 121 -7.88 11.13 -8.51
C TRP A 121 -8.72 12.26 -7.90
N GLN A 122 -9.96 12.43 -8.37
CA GLN A 122 -10.89 13.43 -7.83
C GLN A 122 -11.12 13.22 -6.33
N ARG A 123 -11.26 11.96 -5.89
CA ARG A 123 -11.38 11.63 -4.46
C ARG A 123 -10.15 12.01 -3.64
N GLN A 124 -8.95 12.02 -4.22
CA GLN A 124 -7.76 12.53 -3.51
C GLN A 124 -7.74 14.06 -3.47
N GLN A 125 -8.13 14.74 -4.55
CA GLN A 125 -8.28 16.20 -4.55
C GLN A 125 -9.29 16.64 -3.48
N ASP A 126 -10.43 15.96 -3.38
CA ASP A 126 -11.46 16.26 -2.40
C ASP A 126 -10.94 16.16 -0.95
N LYS A 127 -9.98 15.26 -0.66
CA LYS A 127 -9.36 15.14 0.67
C LYS A 127 -8.43 16.30 1.00
N ILE A 128 -7.81 16.94 0.00
CA ILE A 128 -6.97 18.13 0.22
C ILE A 128 -7.86 19.31 0.62
N SER A 129 -8.96 19.51 -0.10
CA SER A 129 -9.92 20.58 0.19
C SER A 129 -10.76 20.31 1.44
N ASN A 130 -11.07 19.04 1.73
CA ASN A 130 -11.91 18.61 2.85
C ASN A 130 -11.16 17.59 3.73
N PRO A 131 -10.38 18.04 4.74
CA PRO A 131 -9.58 17.16 5.60
C PRO A 131 -10.39 16.14 6.41
N GLU A 132 -11.68 16.38 6.59
CA GLU A 132 -12.64 15.46 7.22
C GLU A 132 -12.81 14.16 6.42
N LEU A 133 -12.50 14.16 5.12
CA LEU A 133 -12.55 12.96 4.27
C LEU A 133 -11.32 12.06 4.43
N ILE A 134 -10.24 12.55 5.06
CA ILE A 134 -9.02 11.78 5.29
C ILE A 134 -9.33 10.61 6.24
N PRO A 135 -8.95 9.36 5.91
CA PRO A 135 -9.30 8.18 6.73
C PRO A 135 -8.92 8.30 8.21
N SER A 136 -7.78 8.91 8.52
CA SER A 136 -7.35 9.13 9.91
C SER A 136 -8.22 10.15 10.64
N THR A 137 -8.69 11.20 9.97
CA THR A 137 -9.68 12.15 10.52
C THR A 137 -11.01 11.45 10.77
N ARG A 138 -11.54 10.73 9.76
CA ARG A 138 -12.78 9.95 9.86
C ARG A 138 -12.75 8.96 11.03
N MET A 139 -11.62 8.30 11.24
CA MET A 139 -11.45 7.37 12.36
C MET A 139 -11.58 8.09 13.71
N ILE A 140 -10.90 9.23 13.88
CA ILE A 140 -10.93 10.03 15.12
C ILE A 140 -12.34 10.57 15.38
N ASP A 141 -13.01 11.10 14.36
CA ASP A 141 -14.35 11.65 14.49
C ASP A 141 -15.36 10.57 14.88
N MET A 142 -15.31 9.39 14.23
CA MET A 142 -16.15 8.26 14.59
C MET A 142 -15.90 7.77 16.03
N MET A 143 -14.65 7.77 16.49
CA MET A 143 -14.34 7.39 17.87
C MET A 143 -14.92 8.41 18.87
N ALA A 144 -14.80 9.71 18.56
CA ALA A 144 -15.33 10.78 19.38
C ALA A 144 -16.87 10.76 19.45
N GLU A 145 -17.53 10.61 18.30
CA GLU A 145 -19.00 10.53 18.19
C GLU A 145 -19.58 9.36 19.00
N ASN A 146 -18.95 8.19 18.89
CA ASN A 146 -19.38 6.99 19.61
C ASN A 146 -18.89 6.96 21.07
N LYS A 147 -18.05 7.91 21.48
CA LYS A 147 -17.39 7.96 22.79
C LYS A 147 -16.67 6.65 23.13
N GLU A 148 -15.97 6.09 22.15
CA GLU A 148 -15.32 4.79 22.26
C GLU A 148 -13.79 4.93 22.24
N SER A 149 -13.11 3.97 22.85
CA SER A 149 -11.65 3.87 22.74
C SER A 149 -11.24 3.35 21.36
N PHE A 150 -9.96 3.52 21.00
CA PHE A 150 -9.41 2.90 19.78
C PHE A 150 -9.60 1.38 19.76
N PHE A 151 -9.43 0.72 20.90
CA PHE A 151 -9.62 -0.73 21.00
C PHE A 151 -11.06 -1.14 20.68
N ASP A 152 -12.04 -0.42 21.25
CA ASP A 152 -13.46 -0.69 21.00
C ASP A 152 -13.83 -0.44 19.53
N PHE A 153 -13.32 0.66 18.95
CA PHE A 153 -13.47 0.95 17.52
C PHE A 153 -12.90 -0.18 16.66
N ALA A 154 -11.67 -0.63 16.93
CA ALA A 154 -11.01 -1.67 16.17
C ALA A 154 -11.78 -3.00 16.25
N ILE A 155 -12.21 -3.43 17.44
CA ILE A 155 -13.02 -4.63 17.61
C ILE A 155 -14.36 -4.52 16.86
N ARG A 156 -15.02 -3.36 16.94
CA ARG A 156 -16.29 -3.11 16.24
C ARG A 156 -16.12 -3.18 14.72
N LYS A 157 -15.02 -2.64 14.17
CA LYS A 157 -14.70 -2.75 12.74
C LYS A 157 -14.36 -4.18 12.34
N SER A 158 -13.52 -4.87 13.09
CA SER A 158 -13.15 -6.27 12.82
C SER A 158 -14.37 -7.21 12.81
N ARG A 159 -15.31 -7.03 13.74
CA ARG A 159 -16.56 -7.81 13.74
C ARG A 159 -17.38 -7.58 12.48
N LYS A 160 -17.54 -6.33 12.04
CA LYS A 160 -18.24 -6.01 10.78
C LYS A 160 -17.59 -6.68 9.56
N VAL A 161 -16.26 -6.76 9.52
CA VAL A 161 -15.54 -7.44 8.45
C VAL A 161 -15.74 -8.96 8.53
N ALA A 162 -15.71 -9.54 9.74
CA ALA A 162 -15.98 -10.96 9.93
C ALA A 162 -17.42 -11.33 9.50
N ASP A 163 -18.40 -10.52 9.89
CA ASP A 163 -19.80 -10.71 9.49
C ASP A 163 -19.94 -10.61 7.96
N HIS A 164 -19.28 -9.62 7.33
CA HIS A 164 -19.28 -9.45 5.87
C HIS A 164 -18.88 -10.71 5.09
N PHE A 165 -17.82 -11.41 5.53
CA PHE A 165 -17.37 -12.63 4.86
C PHE A 165 -18.14 -13.87 5.29
N THR A 166 -18.64 -13.91 6.53
CA THR A 166 -19.48 -15.01 7.02
C THR A 166 -20.81 -15.06 6.25
N ASP A 167 -21.40 -13.90 5.97
CA ASP A 167 -22.66 -13.76 5.24
C ASP A 167 -22.51 -13.96 3.72
N ARG A 168 -21.27 -14.12 3.23
CA ARG A 168 -20.93 -14.26 1.80
C ARG A 168 -20.04 -15.48 1.57
N PRO A 169 -20.55 -16.70 1.82
CA PRO A 169 -19.77 -17.90 1.59
C PRO A 169 -19.37 -18.03 0.13
N LEU A 170 -18.18 -18.59 -0.10
CA LEU A 170 -17.73 -18.99 -1.43
C LEU A 170 -18.70 -20.01 -2.04
N ASP A 171 -18.81 -20.03 -3.36
CA ASP A 171 -19.53 -21.10 -4.07
C ASP A 171 -18.84 -22.47 -3.88
N SER A 172 -19.55 -23.55 -4.22
CA SER A 172 -19.07 -24.92 -4.01
C SER A 172 -17.75 -25.21 -4.71
N ASP A 173 -17.54 -24.63 -5.89
CA ASP A 173 -16.38 -24.91 -6.73
C ASP A 173 -15.15 -24.20 -6.17
N ALA A 174 -15.29 -22.93 -5.79
CA ALA A 174 -14.27 -22.18 -5.07
C ALA A 174 -13.93 -22.84 -3.72
N GLN A 175 -14.91 -23.33 -2.97
CA GLN A 175 -14.65 -24.08 -1.73
C GLN A 175 -13.88 -25.37 -1.98
N ALA A 176 -14.26 -26.14 -3.01
CA ALA A 176 -13.56 -27.37 -3.38
C ALA A 176 -12.11 -27.07 -3.80
N GLN A 177 -11.90 -26.03 -4.62
CA GLN A 177 -10.57 -25.60 -5.03
C GLN A 177 -9.70 -25.21 -3.83
N ARG A 178 -10.23 -24.45 -2.86
CA ARG A 178 -9.48 -24.07 -1.65
C ARG A 178 -9.13 -25.29 -0.78
N LYS A 179 -10.04 -26.25 -0.63
CA LYS A 179 -9.77 -27.52 0.07
C LYS A 179 -8.66 -28.31 -0.63
N GLN A 180 -8.68 -28.37 -1.95
CA GLN A 180 -7.64 -29.01 -2.75
C GLN A 180 -6.28 -28.32 -2.56
N GLN A 181 -6.24 -26.98 -2.57
CA GLN A 181 -5.02 -26.22 -2.31
C GLN A 181 -4.43 -26.50 -0.91
N VAL A 182 -5.29 -26.71 0.11
CA VAL A 182 -4.82 -27.11 1.44
C VAL A 182 -4.13 -28.47 1.40
N ILE A 183 -4.71 -29.46 0.70
CA ILE A 183 -4.10 -30.80 0.54
C ILE A 183 -2.75 -30.68 -0.16
N GLU A 184 -2.72 -30.03 -1.32
CA GLU A 184 -1.50 -29.86 -2.12
C GLU A 184 -0.39 -29.12 -1.37
N SER A 185 -0.74 -28.07 -0.61
CA SER A 185 0.25 -27.33 0.19
C SER A 185 0.91 -28.20 1.26
N ARG A 186 0.15 -29.10 1.88
CA ARG A 186 0.63 -30.02 2.92
C ARG A 186 1.48 -31.14 2.33
N GLU A 187 1.08 -31.69 1.18
CA GLU A 187 1.89 -32.66 0.45
C GLU A 187 3.22 -32.05 0.03
N LYS A 188 3.21 -30.82 -0.52
CA LYS A 188 4.45 -30.09 -0.87
C LYS A 188 5.34 -29.84 0.35
N ALA A 189 4.75 -29.41 1.48
CA ALA A 189 5.50 -29.23 2.72
C ALA A 189 6.14 -30.55 3.18
N SER A 190 5.38 -31.65 3.18
CA SER A 190 5.88 -32.98 3.55
C SER A 190 6.95 -33.50 2.59
N GLN A 191 6.85 -33.20 1.29
CA GLN A 191 7.90 -33.52 0.32
C GLN A 191 9.20 -32.77 0.60
N ILE A 192 9.12 -31.49 1.00
CA ILE A 192 10.30 -30.71 1.40
C ILE A 192 10.91 -31.28 2.69
N GLU A 193 10.07 -31.60 3.68
CA GLU A 193 10.53 -32.14 4.97
C GLU A 193 11.16 -33.54 4.86
N ASN A 194 10.72 -34.36 3.90
CA ASN A 194 11.25 -35.70 3.65
C ASN A 194 12.29 -35.74 2.52
N ALA A 195 12.61 -34.61 1.89
CA ALA A 195 13.68 -34.55 0.91
C ALA A 195 15.03 -34.72 1.61
N ASP A 196 15.96 -35.41 0.96
CA ASP A 196 17.35 -35.48 1.40
C ASP A 196 18.01 -34.11 1.18
N GLU A 197 17.85 -33.24 2.17
CA GLU A 197 18.45 -31.90 2.24
C GLU A 197 19.65 -31.92 3.21
N PRO A 198 20.63 -31.02 3.04
CA PRO A 198 21.70 -30.85 4.01
C PRO A 198 21.12 -30.51 5.39
N SER A 199 21.93 -30.71 6.45
CA SER A 199 21.51 -30.27 7.79
C SER A 199 21.15 -28.78 7.76
N PHE A 200 20.28 -28.36 8.67
CA PHE A 200 19.89 -26.95 8.74
C PHE A 200 21.11 -26.01 8.91
N ASP A 201 22.12 -26.44 9.67
CA ASP A 201 23.38 -25.70 9.83
C ASP A 201 24.11 -25.53 8.48
N GLN A 202 24.26 -26.62 7.72
CA GLN A 202 24.89 -26.56 6.40
C GLN A 202 24.05 -25.73 5.42
N PHE A 203 22.73 -25.83 5.48
CA PHE A 203 21.85 -24.97 4.69
C PHE A 203 22.08 -23.47 5.00
N LEU A 204 22.26 -23.09 6.27
CA LEU A 204 22.55 -21.71 6.65
C LEU A 204 23.92 -21.26 6.13
N GLU A 205 24.95 -22.09 6.28
CA GLU A 205 26.29 -21.81 5.73
C GLU A 205 26.24 -21.60 4.21
N ASP A 206 25.56 -22.49 3.50
CA ASP A 206 25.37 -22.42 2.05
C ASP A 206 24.59 -21.16 1.68
N TYR A 207 23.49 -20.85 2.39
CA TYR A 207 22.69 -19.66 2.14
C TYR A 207 23.48 -18.38 2.35
N PHE A 208 24.23 -18.24 3.44
CA PHE A 208 24.97 -17.00 3.73
C PHE A 208 26.25 -16.84 2.90
N SER A 209 26.81 -17.93 2.38
CA SER A 209 27.94 -17.89 1.44
C SER A 209 27.56 -17.55 -0.01
N GLN A 210 26.26 -17.57 -0.35
CA GLN A 210 25.74 -17.14 -1.68
C GLN A 210 26.04 -15.70 -2.04
#